data_AF-A0A7J4V2P5-F1
#
_entry.id   AF-A0A7J4V2P5-F1
#
_cell.length_a   1.000
_cell.length_b   1.000
_cell.length_c   1.000
_cell.angle_alpha   90.00
_cell.angle_beta   90.00
_cell.angle_gamma   90.00
#
_symmetry.space_group_name_H-M   'P 1'
#
loop_
_entity.id
_entity.type
_entity.pdbx_description
1 polymer ?
#
loop_
_entity_poly.entity_id
_entity_poly.type
_entity_poly.pdbx_seq_one_letter_code
_entity_poly.pdbx_strand_id
1 'polypeptide(L)'
;MSQEEDFARGFIKGFEEGLKDAWEEIIKLSTKGYTSRELQIMAKTKKSMLFQVVQQKAEELERVMGKRIFSQAVPPKPPTAQPELRPGWSYVIKEDRPEKSFSIFTTLIGGGGRGLCISRTHPDTLKQKYGFEAETIWLTKTEGTQDSPGRKGAEFVSPNNLAHLASAVRDFLSKGEDGAVIIEGLEYLTTQNDFRSVLKFVQLINEQVILDKGYLIIPVDEGTMDSKDFSLIEREMSQVL
;
A
#
# COMPACT_ATOMS: atom_id res chain seq x y z
N MET A 1 -28.73 14.45 30.30
CA MET A 1 -27.32 14.20 29.95
C MET A 1 -27.04 15.01 28.72
N SER A 2 -25.98 15.83 28.74
CA SER A 2 -25.67 16.69 27.60
C SER A 2 -25.02 15.84 26.49
N GLN A 3 -25.23 16.19 25.22
CA GLN A 3 -24.55 15.55 24.09
C GLN A 3 -23.01 15.56 24.24
N GLU A 4 -22.46 16.54 24.97
CA GLU A 4 -21.03 16.63 25.25
C GLU A 4 -20.56 15.56 26.25
N GLU A 5 -21.36 15.22 27.26
CA GLU A 5 -21.02 14.18 28.22
C GLU A 5 -20.99 12.78 27.57
N ASP A 6 -21.96 12.50 26.69
CA ASP A 6 -22.01 11.24 25.95
C ASP A 6 -20.85 11.12 24.96
N PHE A 7 -20.51 12.23 24.28
CA PHE A 7 -19.33 12.30 23.43
C PHE A 7 -18.03 12.05 24.21
N ALA A 8 -17.83 12.74 25.33
CA ALA A 8 -16.62 12.61 26.15
C ALA A 8 -16.44 11.17 26.67
N ARG A 9 -17.52 10.54 27.15
CA ARG A 9 -17.52 9.13 27.58
C ARG A 9 -17.17 8.19 26.43
N GLY A 10 -17.76 8.40 25.26
CA GLY A 10 -17.48 7.62 24.06
C GLY A 10 -16.02 7.75 23.61
N PHE A 11 -15.50 8.97 23.57
CA PHE A 11 -14.11 9.25 23.19
C PHE A 11 -13.11 8.59 24.14
N ILE A 12 -13.29 8.76 25.46
CA ILE A 12 -12.39 8.16 26.47
C ILE A 12 -12.37 6.64 26.33
N LYS A 13 -13.53 6.01 26.18
CA LYS A 13 -13.64 4.56 26.01
C LYS A 13 -12.94 4.09 24.73
N GLY A 14 -13.21 4.75 23.60
CA GLY A 14 -12.59 4.40 22.32
C GLY A 14 -11.08 4.63 22.29
N PHE A 15 -10.59 5.68 22.96
CA PHE A 15 -9.17 5.96 23.11
C PHE A 15 -8.46 4.89 23.96
N GLU A 16 -9.08 4.49 25.08
CA GLU A 16 -8.57 3.41 25.92
C GLU A 16 -8.52 2.07 25.17
N GLU A 17 -9.59 1.69 24.47
CA GLU A 17 -9.62 0.49 23.62
C GLU A 17 -8.52 0.52 22.57
N GLY A 18 -8.38 1.63 21.83
CA GLY A 18 -7.35 1.76 20.79
C GLY A 18 -5.92 1.65 21.32
N LEU A 19 -5.66 2.18 22.53
CA LEU A 19 -4.35 2.01 23.17
C LEU A 19 -4.11 0.56 23.61
N LYS A 20 -5.11 -0.12 24.17
CA LYS A 20 -5.01 -1.54 24.55
C LYS A 20 -4.71 -2.41 23.34
N ASP A 21 -5.48 -2.25 22.26
CA ASP A 21 -5.28 -3.00 21.01
C ASP A 21 -3.88 -2.79 20.44
N ALA A 22 -3.38 -1.55 20.45
CA ALA A 22 -2.02 -1.24 19.99
C ALA A 22 -0.94 -1.94 20.82
N TRP A 23 -1.08 -1.96 22.15
CA TRP A 23 -0.13 -2.63 23.04
C TRP A 23 -0.20 -4.16 22.93
N GLU A 24 -1.40 -4.74 22.83
CA GLU A 24 -1.57 -6.18 22.60
C GLU A 24 -0.91 -6.62 21.30
N GLU A 25 -1.03 -5.81 20.25
CA GLU A 25 -0.43 -6.13 18.96
C GLU A 25 1.11 -6.06 19.00
N ILE A 26 1.67 -5.11 19.75
CA ILE A 26 3.13 -5.06 20.02
C ILE A 26 3.59 -6.29 20.82
N ILE A 27 2.85 -6.67 21.87
CA ILE A 27 3.14 -7.86 22.68
C ILE A 27 3.12 -9.11 21.79
N LYS A 28 2.11 -9.25 20.94
CA LYS A 28 1.95 -10.37 20.01
C LYS A 28 3.10 -10.46 19.01
N LEU A 29 3.62 -9.34 18.54
CA LEU A 29 4.83 -9.32 17.70
C LEU A 29 6.06 -9.79 18.50
N SER A 30 6.22 -9.35 19.74
CA SER A 30 7.39 -9.66 20.56
C SER A 30 7.52 -11.14 20.98
N THR A 31 6.44 -11.92 20.94
CA THR A 31 6.42 -13.31 21.43
C THR A 31 6.91 -14.35 20.41
N LYS A 32 7.19 -13.96 19.16
CA LYS A 32 7.46 -14.89 18.05
C LYS A 32 8.94 -15.05 17.66
N GLY A 33 9.87 -14.58 18.50
CA GLY A 33 11.31 -14.73 18.25
C GLY A 33 11.86 -13.89 17.10
N TYR A 34 11.12 -12.85 16.68
CA TYR A 34 11.59 -11.90 15.67
C TYR A 34 12.77 -11.07 16.20
N THR A 35 13.67 -10.72 15.29
CA THR A 35 14.74 -9.76 15.56
C THR A 35 14.17 -8.37 15.82
N SER A 36 14.92 -7.52 16.51
CA SER A 36 14.51 -6.13 16.79
C SER A 36 14.18 -5.34 15.52
N ARG A 37 14.85 -5.64 14.40
CA ARG A 37 14.60 -4.99 13.11
C ARG A 37 13.29 -5.46 12.49
N GLU A 38 13.04 -6.76 12.47
CA GLU A 38 11.77 -7.33 12.01
C GLU A 38 10.59 -6.80 12.83
N LEU A 39 10.73 -6.71 14.15
CA LEU A 39 9.73 -6.09 15.03
C LEU A 39 9.46 -4.64 14.66
N GLN A 40 10.51 -3.85 14.42
CA GLN A 40 10.37 -2.45 14.03
C GLN A 40 9.64 -2.29 12.68
N ILE A 41 9.99 -3.14 11.70
CA ILE A 41 9.32 -3.15 10.39
C ILE A 41 7.85 -3.49 10.55
N MET A 42 7.54 -4.57 11.27
CA MET A 42 6.16 -5.01 11.49
C MET A 42 5.34 -3.97 12.26
N ALA A 43 5.91 -3.34 13.28
CA ALA A 43 5.25 -2.28 14.04
C ALA A 43 4.96 -1.05 13.18
N LYS A 44 5.94 -0.58 12.38
CA LYS A 44 5.74 0.55 11.45
C LYS A 44 4.71 0.22 10.37
N THR A 45 4.76 -0.99 9.84
CA THR A 45 3.81 -1.52 8.87
C THR A 45 2.38 -1.59 9.43
N LYS A 46 2.20 -2.01 10.68
CA LYS A 46 0.88 -1.99 11.33
C LYS A 46 0.42 -0.57 11.63
N LYS A 47 1.33 0.31 12.01
CA LYS A 47 1.06 1.74 12.20
C LYS A 47 0.60 2.41 10.90
N SER A 48 1.17 2.07 9.74
CA SER A 48 0.70 2.61 8.45
C SER A 48 -0.72 2.12 8.11
N MET A 49 -1.08 0.89 8.52
CA MET A 49 -2.43 0.34 8.40
C MET A 49 -3.44 0.85 9.42
N LEU A 50 -3.04 1.62 10.44
CA LEU A 50 -3.94 2.12 11.49
C LEU A 50 -5.15 2.87 10.90
N PHE A 51 -4.91 3.62 9.82
CA PHE A 51 -5.98 4.29 9.08
C PHE A 51 -7.05 3.32 8.59
N GLN A 52 -6.68 2.14 8.08
CA GLN A 52 -7.61 1.13 7.59
C GLN A 52 -8.48 0.57 8.71
N VAL A 53 -7.87 0.29 9.87
CA VAL A 53 -8.58 -0.19 11.07
C VAL A 53 -9.61 0.85 11.52
N VAL A 54 -9.22 2.13 11.49
CA VAL A 54 -10.12 3.25 11.83
C VAL A 54 -11.24 3.37 10.80
N GLN A 55 -10.96 3.24 9.49
CA GLN A 55 -11.99 3.29 8.45
C GLN A 55 -12.97 2.12 8.55
N GLN A 56 -12.49 0.88 8.79
CA GLN A 56 -13.37 -0.28 8.98
C GLN A 56 -14.30 -0.10 10.18
N LYS A 57 -13.76 0.38 11.32
CA LYS A 57 -14.55 0.67 12.51
C LYS A 57 -15.54 1.81 12.27
N ALA A 58 -15.16 2.82 11.46
CA ALA A 58 -16.07 3.88 11.05
C ALA A 58 -17.22 3.33 10.18
N GLU A 59 -16.94 2.51 9.16
CA GLU A 59 -17.96 1.89 8.31
C GLU A 59 -18.93 0.98 9.09
N GLU A 60 -18.41 0.21 10.04
CA GLU A 60 -19.23 -0.62 10.93
C GLU A 60 -20.21 0.25 11.73
N LEU A 61 -19.72 1.33 12.33
CA LEU A 61 -20.55 2.27 13.08
C LEU A 61 -21.57 2.98 12.19
N GLU A 62 -21.18 3.40 10.97
CA GLU A 62 -22.10 4.02 10.02
C GLU A 62 -23.23 3.07 9.58
N ARG A 63 -22.93 1.78 9.40
CA ARG A 63 -23.95 0.75 9.11
C ARG A 63 -24.94 0.58 10.25
N VAL A 64 -24.44 0.54 11.49
CA VAL A 64 -25.27 0.39 12.68
C VAL A 64 -26.12 1.64 12.93
N MET A 65 -25.56 2.83 12.69
CA MET A 65 -26.20 4.11 13.01
C MET A 65 -27.06 4.66 11.87
N GLY A 66 -26.97 4.09 10.66
CA GLY A 66 -27.74 4.52 9.49
C GLY A 66 -27.44 5.95 9.03
N LYS A 67 -26.31 6.51 9.44
CA LYS A 67 -25.86 7.88 9.14
C LYS A 67 -24.37 7.86 8.85
N ARG A 68 -23.93 8.64 7.87
CA ARG A 68 -22.50 8.92 7.66
C ARG A 68 -21.97 9.83 8.75
N ILE A 69 -20.90 9.41 9.39
CA ILE A 69 -20.23 10.09 10.52
C ILE A 69 -18.82 10.49 10.10
N PHE A 70 -18.18 9.70 9.22
CA PHE A 70 -16.87 9.95 8.65
C PHE A 70 -16.99 10.44 7.20
N SER A 71 -16.97 11.76 7.05
CA SER A 71 -16.53 12.40 5.81
C SER A 71 -15.12 12.93 6.07
N GLN A 72 -14.09 12.14 5.77
CA GLN A 72 -12.79 12.76 5.55
C GLN A 72 -12.82 13.37 4.15
N ALA A 73 -12.98 14.69 4.09
CA ALA A 73 -12.51 15.44 2.93
C ALA A 73 -11.00 15.19 2.83
N VAL A 74 -10.58 14.56 1.73
CA VAL A 74 -9.16 14.46 1.36
C VAL A 74 -8.60 15.89 1.40
N PRO A 75 -7.58 16.19 2.23
CA PRO A 75 -7.04 17.54 2.27
C PRO A 75 -6.53 17.90 0.86
N PRO A 76 -6.85 19.09 0.33
CA PRO A 76 -6.40 19.48 -1.00
C PRO A 76 -4.88 19.54 -0.97
N LYS A 77 -4.25 18.66 -1.75
CA LYS A 77 -2.81 18.53 -1.83
C LYS A 77 -2.22 19.83 -2.42
N PRO A 78 -1.27 20.50 -1.76
CA PRO A 78 -0.62 21.67 -2.34
C PRO A 78 0.08 21.28 -3.65
N PRO A 79 0.10 22.15 -4.67
CA PRO A 79 0.77 21.87 -5.93
C PRO A 79 2.28 21.92 -5.70
N THR A 80 2.89 20.79 -5.39
CA THR A 80 4.32 20.58 -5.60
C THR A 80 4.56 20.38 -7.09
N ALA A 81 5.62 21.00 -7.63
CA ALA A 81 6.08 20.73 -8.99
C ALA A 81 6.19 19.22 -9.17
N GLN A 82 5.37 18.66 -10.07
CA GLN A 82 5.36 17.22 -10.29
C GLN A 82 6.70 16.84 -10.94
N PRO A 83 7.35 15.75 -10.48
CA PRO A 83 8.57 15.28 -11.11
C PRO A 83 8.30 14.97 -12.59
N GLU A 84 9.26 15.26 -13.47
CA GLU A 84 9.17 14.91 -14.88
C GLU A 84 9.34 13.39 -15.01
N LEU A 85 8.22 12.67 -15.21
CA LEU A 85 8.20 11.22 -15.33
C LEU A 85 8.41 10.82 -16.79
N ARG A 86 9.19 9.75 -17.01
CA ARG A 86 9.60 9.28 -18.33
C ARG A 86 9.12 7.86 -18.56
N PRO A 87 8.53 7.55 -19.73
CA PRO A 87 8.24 6.18 -20.10
C PRO A 87 9.50 5.30 -20.02
N GLY A 88 9.34 4.07 -19.56
CA GLY A 88 10.42 3.11 -19.37
C GLY A 88 11.25 3.32 -18.09
N TRP A 89 10.82 4.21 -17.18
CA TRP A 89 11.56 4.49 -15.95
C TRP A 89 10.87 3.91 -14.72
N SER A 90 11.73 3.57 -13.75
CA SER A 90 11.34 3.11 -12.42
C SER A 90 11.78 4.09 -11.34
N TYR A 91 10.90 4.29 -10.37
CA TYR A 91 11.02 5.31 -9.35
C TYR A 91 10.85 4.70 -7.96
N VAL A 92 11.82 4.94 -7.09
CA VAL A 92 11.62 4.78 -5.64
C VAL A 92 11.28 6.12 -5.05
N ILE A 93 10.24 6.17 -4.22
CA ILE A 93 9.78 7.37 -3.56
C ILE A 93 10.00 7.20 -2.07
N LYS A 94 10.89 8.03 -1.51
CA LYS A 94 11.19 8.01 -0.07
C LYS A 94 10.07 8.71 0.69
N GLU A 95 9.18 7.93 1.32
CA GLU A 95 8.07 8.46 2.11
C GLU A 95 7.61 7.48 3.19
N ASP A 96 7.10 8.01 4.31
CA ASP A 96 6.58 7.20 5.41
C ASP A 96 5.18 6.63 5.13
N ARG A 97 4.41 7.36 4.32
CA ARG A 97 3.09 7.01 3.80
C ARG A 97 3.07 7.28 2.31
N PRO A 98 2.45 6.42 1.49
CA PRO A 98 2.54 6.46 0.03
C PRO A 98 1.71 7.60 -0.63
N GLU A 99 1.60 8.77 0.00
CA GLU A 99 0.75 9.88 -0.48
C GLU A 99 1.29 10.52 -1.77
N LYS A 100 2.62 10.61 -1.92
CA LYS A 100 3.28 11.10 -3.14
C LYS A 100 3.21 10.04 -4.23
N SER A 101 3.48 8.78 -3.90
CA SER A 101 3.38 7.66 -4.85
C SER A 101 1.99 7.51 -5.45
N PHE A 102 0.93 7.46 -4.63
CA PHE A 102 -0.43 7.33 -5.16
C PHE A 102 -0.88 8.56 -5.94
N SER A 103 -0.40 9.76 -5.57
CA SER A 103 -0.68 10.97 -6.34
C SER A 103 0.00 10.98 -7.72
N ILE A 104 1.22 10.44 -7.82
CA ILE A 104 1.91 10.27 -9.10
C ILE A 104 1.16 9.21 -9.94
N PHE A 105 0.86 8.06 -9.33
CA PHE A 105 0.13 6.97 -9.97
C PHE A 105 -1.23 7.43 -10.52
N THR A 106 -2.03 8.13 -9.69
CA THR A 106 -3.34 8.68 -10.09
C THR A 106 -3.24 9.73 -11.20
N THR A 107 -2.15 10.49 -11.26
CA THR A 107 -1.92 11.45 -12.35
C THR A 107 -1.63 10.73 -13.66
N LEU A 108 -0.77 9.70 -13.65
CA LEU A 108 -0.43 8.92 -14.85
C LEU A 108 -1.67 8.26 -15.47
N ILE A 109 -2.51 7.65 -14.65
CA ILE A 109 -3.76 7.01 -15.14
C ILE A 109 -4.82 8.06 -15.53
N GLY A 110 -4.87 9.20 -14.83
CA GLY A 110 -5.80 10.29 -15.14
C GLY A 110 -5.55 10.94 -16.51
N GLY A 111 -4.32 10.83 -17.01
CA GLY A 111 -3.94 11.22 -18.38
C GLY A 111 -4.38 10.25 -19.48
N GLY A 112 -5.15 9.20 -19.14
CA GLY A 112 -5.57 8.14 -20.07
C GLY A 112 -4.70 6.89 -20.03
N GLY A 113 -3.68 6.85 -19.16
CA GLY A 113 -2.83 5.68 -18.94
C GLY A 113 -3.56 4.53 -18.23
N ARG A 114 -3.00 3.33 -18.34
CA ARG A 114 -3.51 2.14 -17.64
C ARG A 114 -2.82 2.02 -16.29
N GLY A 115 -3.52 1.47 -15.29
CA GLY A 115 -2.97 1.31 -13.93
C GLY A 115 -3.03 -0.13 -13.43
N LEU A 116 -1.94 -0.58 -12.79
CA LEU A 116 -1.89 -1.76 -11.94
C LEU A 116 -1.38 -1.36 -10.54
N CYS A 117 -2.19 -1.63 -9.52
CA CYS A 117 -1.83 -1.41 -8.14
C CYS A 117 -1.61 -2.74 -7.41
N ILE A 118 -0.38 -2.98 -6.97
CA ILE A 118 -0.06 -4.07 -6.05
C ILE A 118 0.09 -3.46 -4.67
N SER A 119 -0.72 -3.88 -3.71
CA SER A 119 -0.74 -3.25 -2.39
C SER A 119 -1.12 -4.23 -1.30
N ARG A 120 -0.68 -3.97 -0.07
CA ARG A 120 -1.20 -4.63 1.13
C ARG A 120 -2.53 -4.05 1.60
N THR A 121 -2.87 -2.86 1.12
CA THR A 121 -4.11 -2.18 1.45
C THR A 121 -5.23 -2.77 0.61
N HIS A 122 -6.38 -2.99 1.25
CA HIS A 122 -7.55 -3.50 0.55
C HIS A 122 -7.96 -2.54 -0.59
N PRO A 123 -8.31 -3.06 -1.79
CA PRO A 123 -8.67 -2.27 -2.96
C PRO A 123 -9.75 -1.20 -2.69
N ASP A 124 -10.83 -1.58 -1.98
CA ASP A 124 -11.91 -0.64 -1.65
C ASP A 124 -11.41 0.56 -0.84
N THR A 125 -10.46 0.34 0.08
CA THR A 125 -9.85 1.40 0.89
C THR A 125 -8.95 2.30 0.06
N LEU A 126 -8.16 1.73 -0.87
CA LEU A 126 -7.34 2.52 -1.80
C LEU A 126 -8.21 3.41 -2.69
N LYS A 127 -9.28 2.84 -3.24
CA LYS A 127 -10.23 3.54 -4.09
C LYS A 127 -10.92 4.67 -3.36
N GLN A 128 -11.41 4.41 -2.13
CA GLN A 128 -12.03 5.44 -1.30
C GLN A 128 -11.05 6.58 -0.96
N LYS A 129 -9.79 6.25 -0.69
CA LYS A 129 -8.79 7.23 -0.25
C LYS A 129 -8.21 8.07 -1.39
N TYR A 130 -7.85 7.44 -2.50
CA TYR A 130 -7.09 8.08 -3.59
C TYR A 130 -7.91 8.31 -4.86
N GLY A 131 -9.13 7.76 -4.95
CA GLY A 131 -10.08 8.06 -6.03
C GLY A 131 -9.66 7.57 -7.42
N PHE A 132 -8.94 6.44 -7.52
CA PHE A 132 -8.55 5.84 -8.79
C PHE A 132 -9.37 4.62 -9.19
N GLU A 133 -9.37 4.33 -10.50
CA GLU A 133 -9.86 3.08 -11.09
C GLU A 133 -8.69 2.39 -11.81
N ALA A 134 -8.25 1.23 -11.32
CA ALA A 134 -7.11 0.48 -11.85
C ALA A 134 -7.25 -1.01 -11.56
N GLU A 135 -6.54 -1.86 -12.32
CA GLU A 135 -6.36 -3.27 -11.95
C GLU A 135 -5.67 -3.33 -10.58
N THR A 136 -6.16 -4.13 -9.63
CA THR A 136 -5.57 -4.19 -8.27
C THR A 136 -5.25 -5.63 -7.86
N ILE A 137 -4.08 -5.82 -7.26
CA ILE A 137 -3.66 -7.06 -6.61
C ILE A 137 -3.48 -6.78 -5.12
N TRP A 138 -4.24 -7.48 -4.28
CA TRP A 138 -4.15 -7.38 -2.84
C TRP A 138 -3.22 -8.45 -2.28
N LEU A 139 -2.14 -8.01 -1.64
CA LEU A 139 -1.14 -8.86 -0.99
C LEU A 139 -1.66 -9.36 0.37
N THR A 140 -2.13 -10.61 0.41
CA THR A 140 -2.67 -11.23 1.63
C THR A 140 -2.30 -12.71 1.74
N LYS A 141 -2.02 -13.17 2.98
CA LYS A 141 -1.83 -14.60 3.29
C LYS A 141 -3.13 -15.32 3.63
N THR A 142 -4.20 -14.56 3.89
CA THR A 142 -5.50 -15.12 4.22
C THR A 142 -6.33 -15.13 2.96
N GLU A 143 -6.60 -16.32 2.43
CA GLU A 143 -7.64 -16.55 1.43
C GLU A 143 -9.00 -16.25 2.09
N GLY A 144 -9.36 -14.97 2.10
CA GLY A 144 -10.62 -14.52 2.66
C GLY A 144 -11.68 -14.55 1.58
N THR A 145 -12.43 -15.66 1.48
CA THR A 145 -13.81 -15.78 0.98
C THR A 145 -14.39 -14.55 0.27
N GLN A 146 -13.88 -14.19 -0.91
CA GLN A 146 -14.46 -13.15 -1.75
C GLN A 146 -14.59 -13.60 -3.21
N ASP A 147 -15.01 -14.86 -3.39
CA ASP A 147 -15.84 -15.22 -4.54
C ASP A 147 -17.28 -14.72 -4.29
N SER A 148 -17.46 -13.40 -4.23
CA SER A 148 -18.77 -12.82 -4.50
C SER A 148 -18.89 -12.68 -6.01
N PRO A 149 -19.73 -13.47 -6.69
CA PRO A 149 -19.88 -13.39 -8.14
C PRO A 149 -20.44 -12.02 -8.49
N GLY A 150 -19.57 -11.12 -8.99
CA GLY A 150 -19.95 -9.76 -9.39
C GLY A 150 -18.95 -8.64 -9.13
N ARG A 151 -17.93 -8.82 -8.26
CA ARG A 151 -16.89 -7.80 -8.05
C ARG A 151 -15.71 -8.01 -8.99
N LYS A 152 -15.81 -7.47 -10.22
CA LYS A 152 -14.64 -7.25 -11.08
C LYS A 152 -13.74 -6.20 -10.42
N GLY A 153 -12.48 -6.52 -10.14
CA GLY A 153 -11.49 -5.45 -9.88
C GLY A 153 -10.27 -5.80 -9.04
N ALA A 154 -10.32 -6.85 -8.21
CA ALA A 154 -9.21 -7.17 -7.32
C ALA A 154 -8.88 -8.66 -7.28
N GLU A 155 -7.63 -8.98 -7.60
CA GLU A 155 -7.06 -10.30 -7.43
C GLU A 155 -6.40 -10.42 -6.04
N PHE A 156 -6.48 -11.59 -5.42
CA PHE A 156 -5.82 -11.89 -4.15
C PHE A 156 -4.56 -12.71 -4.43
N VAL A 157 -3.40 -12.25 -3.96
CA VAL A 157 -2.13 -12.95 -4.18
C VAL A 157 -1.34 -13.01 -2.88
N SER A 158 -0.84 -14.20 -2.56
CA SER A 158 0.09 -14.38 -1.44
C SER A 158 1.37 -13.58 -1.68
N PRO A 159 1.89 -12.83 -0.69
CA PRO A 159 3.15 -12.10 -0.83
C PRO A 159 4.36 -13.03 -1.06
N ASN A 160 4.20 -14.34 -0.84
CA ASN A 160 5.22 -15.34 -1.13
C ASN A 160 5.25 -15.78 -2.60
N ASN A 161 4.22 -15.45 -3.38
CA ASN A 161 4.12 -15.85 -4.78
C ASN A 161 4.70 -14.76 -5.72
N LEU A 162 5.99 -14.47 -5.57
CA LEU A 162 6.69 -13.47 -6.37
C LEU A 162 6.64 -13.77 -7.88
N ALA A 163 6.61 -15.06 -8.26
CA ALA A 163 6.52 -15.48 -9.66
C ALA A 163 5.18 -15.06 -10.29
N HIS A 164 4.07 -15.25 -9.56
CA HIS A 164 2.76 -14.82 -10.02
C HIS A 164 2.64 -13.30 -10.11
N LEU A 165 3.15 -12.57 -9.11
CA LEU A 165 3.20 -11.11 -9.14
C LEU A 165 3.99 -10.60 -10.36
N ALA A 166 5.14 -11.21 -10.66
CA ALA A 166 5.96 -10.83 -11.81
C ALA A 166 5.22 -11.10 -13.13
N SER A 167 4.53 -12.26 -13.23
CA SER A 167 3.70 -12.58 -14.39
C SER A 167 2.59 -11.56 -14.58
N ALA A 168 1.86 -11.22 -13.51
CA ALA A 168 0.76 -10.26 -13.58
C ALA A 168 1.24 -8.87 -14.02
N VAL A 169 2.39 -8.41 -13.52
CA VAL A 169 2.98 -7.13 -13.96
C VAL A 169 3.36 -7.17 -15.45
N ARG A 170 3.99 -8.26 -15.90
CA ARG A 170 4.35 -8.43 -17.31
C ARG A 170 3.13 -8.49 -18.22
N ASP A 171 2.15 -9.28 -17.84
CA ASP A 171 0.93 -9.46 -18.62
C ASP A 171 0.11 -8.15 -18.64
N PHE A 172 0.20 -7.33 -17.59
CA PHE A 172 -0.36 -5.97 -17.58
C PHE A 172 0.41 -5.01 -18.51
N LEU A 173 1.73 -4.94 -18.40
CA LEU A 173 2.56 -4.00 -19.17
C LEU A 173 2.50 -4.31 -20.68
N SER A 174 2.55 -5.59 -21.06
CA SER A 174 2.53 -6.01 -22.47
C SER A 174 1.25 -5.68 -23.26
N LYS A 175 0.17 -5.25 -22.60
CA LYS A 175 -1.07 -4.81 -23.26
C LYS A 175 -0.93 -3.45 -23.97
N GLY A 176 0.18 -2.74 -23.83
CA GLY A 176 0.46 -1.47 -24.52
C GLY A 176 1.38 -0.52 -23.75
N GLU A 177 1.75 0.60 -24.38
CA GLU A 177 2.61 1.60 -23.74
C GLU A 177 1.88 2.34 -22.59
N ASP A 178 2.62 3.14 -21.83
CA ASP A 178 2.12 4.00 -20.73
C ASP A 178 1.38 3.27 -19.60
N GLY A 179 1.69 1.98 -19.40
CA GLY A 179 1.21 1.23 -18.24
C GLY A 179 1.91 1.67 -16.96
N ALA A 180 1.17 2.24 -16.00
CA ALA A 180 1.68 2.59 -14.69
C ALA A 180 1.49 1.44 -13.70
N VAL A 181 2.55 1.06 -13.01
CA VAL A 181 2.56 0.04 -11.96
C VAL A 181 3.00 0.69 -10.66
N ILE A 182 2.21 0.52 -9.60
CA ILE A 182 2.62 0.88 -8.23
C ILE A 182 2.72 -0.38 -7.38
N ILE A 183 3.83 -0.53 -6.66
CA ILE A 183 4.05 -1.64 -5.71
C ILE A 183 4.19 -1.05 -4.31
N GLU A 184 3.07 -0.96 -3.60
CA GLU A 184 3.01 -0.56 -2.21
C GLU A 184 3.15 -1.79 -1.29
N GLY A 185 4.16 -1.75 -0.41
CA GLY A 185 4.47 -2.85 0.49
C GLY A 185 5.68 -3.69 0.07
N LEU A 186 6.69 -3.07 -0.57
CA LEU A 186 7.97 -3.73 -0.82
C LEU A 186 8.60 -4.27 0.48
N GLU A 187 8.50 -3.51 1.57
CA GLU A 187 8.94 -3.93 2.92
C GLU A 187 8.24 -5.20 3.38
N TYR A 188 6.99 -5.37 3.00
CA TYR A 188 6.27 -6.57 3.34
C TYR A 188 6.76 -7.75 2.52
N LEU A 189 6.98 -7.57 1.23
CA LEU A 189 7.58 -8.61 0.39
C LEU A 189 8.92 -9.06 0.95
N THR A 190 9.76 -8.13 1.44
CA THR A 190 11.06 -8.46 2.07
C THR A 190 10.92 -9.07 3.46
N THR A 191 9.82 -8.82 4.21
CA THR A 191 9.57 -9.55 5.47
C THR A 191 9.04 -10.97 5.24
N GLN A 192 8.42 -11.23 4.09
CA GLN A 192 7.80 -12.52 3.79
C GLN A 192 8.72 -13.44 2.98
N ASN A 193 9.72 -12.89 2.31
CA ASN A 193 10.65 -13.59 1.42
C ASN A 193 12.09 -13.16 1.74
N ASP A 194 13.07 -13.94 1.31
CA ASP A 194 14.45 -13.45 1.38
C ASP A 194 14.64 -12.23 0.45
N PHE A 195 15.47 -11.28 0.90
CA PHE A 195 15.69 -10.04 0.15
C PHE A 195 16.21 -10.27 -1.28
N ARG A 196 17.06 -11.29 -1.48
CA ARG A 196 17.62 -11.59 -2.80
C ARG A 196 16.53 -12.00 -3.80
N SER A 197 15.52 -12.76 -3.37
CA SER A 197 14.37 -13.09 -4.20
C SER A 197 13.53 -11.86 -4.54
N VAL A 198 13.33 -10.95 -3.58
CA VAL A 198 12.62 -9.68 -3.82
C VAL A 198 13.39 -8.77 -4.78
N LEU A 199 14.72 -8.66 -4.62
CA LEU A 199 15.56 -7.89 -5.52
C LEU A 199 15.47 -8.40 -6.96
N LYS A 200 15.53 -9.72 -7.17
CA LYS A 200 15.32 -10.33 -8.49
C LYS A 200 13.94 -10.04 -9.06
N PHE A 201 12.91 -10.05 -8.22
CA PHE A 201 11.55 -9.69 -8.62
C PHE A 201 11.48 -8.24 -9.11
N VAL A 202 12.08 -7.29 -8.37
CA VAL A 202 12.17 -5.89 -8.79
C VAL A 202 12.94 -5.73 -10.10
N GLN A 203 14.06 -6.43 -10.26
CA GLN A 203 14.85 -6.45 -11.50
C GLN A 203 14.04 -6.91 -12.71
N LEU A 204 13.30 -8.01 -12.58
CA LEU A 204 12.43 -8.52 -13.64
C LEU A 204 11.34 -7.50 -14.03
N ILE A 205 10.77 -6.80 -13.05
CA ILE A 205 9.78 -5.76 -13.33
C ILE A 205 10.43 -4.58 -14.04
N ASN A 206 11.61 -4.14 -13.61
CA ASN A 206 12.34 -3.05 -14.26
C ASN A 206 12.65 -3.35 -15.72
N GLU A 207 13.14 -4.57 -16.00
CA GLU A 207 13.36 -5.02 -17.38
C GLU A 207 12.08 -4.86 -18.21
N GLN A 208 10.93 -5.29 -17.67
CA GLN A 208 9.66 -5.18 -18.38
C GLN A 208 9.18 -3.73 -18.55
N VAL A 209 9.35 -2.90 -17.53
CA VAL A 209 9.03 -1.46 -17.57
C VAL A 209 9.77 -0.79 -18.71
N ILE A 210 11.07 -1.09 -18.87
CA ILE A 210 11.89 -0.56 -19.97
C ILE A 210 11.37 -1.05 -21.32
N LEU A 211 11.10 -2.35 -21.46
CA LEU A 211 10.68 -2.96 -22.73
C LEU A 211 9.34 -2.41 -23.25
N ASP A 212 8.34 -2.29 -22.36
CA ASP A 212 6.99 -1.84 -22.72
C ASP A 212 6.79 -0.33 -22.55
N LYS A 213 7.86 0.42 -22.22
CA LYS A 213 7.80 1.85 -21.90
C LYS A 213 6.75 2.19 -20.82
N GLY A 214 6.66 1.35 -19.80
CA GLY A 214 5.77 1.57 -18.66
C GLY A 214 6.37 2.52 -17.62
N TYR A 215 5.71 2.61 -16.47
CA TYR A 215 6.20 3.33 -15.29
C TYR A 215 6.14 2.41 -14.08
N LEU A 216 7.20 2.39 -13.26
CA LEU A 216 7.18 1.71 -11.97
C LEU A 216 7.35 2.70 -10.83
N ILE A 217 6.48 2.61 -9.83
CA ILE A 217 6.50 3.46 -8.64
C ILE A 217 6.55 2.54 -7.41
N ILE A 218 7.56 2.73 -6.58
CA ILE A 218 7.71 1.98 -5.32
C ILE A 218 7.88 2.97 -4.16
N PRO A 219 6.85 3.20 -3.33
CA PRO A 219 7.02 3.88 -2.06
C PRO A 219 7.88 3.03 -1.12
N VAL A 220 8.85 3.67 -0.45
CA VAL A 220 9.69 3.02 0.56
C VAL A 220 9.93 3.96 1.75
N ASP A 221 9.69 3.47 2.97
CA ASP A 221 10.21 4.13 4.18
C ASP A 221 11.67 3.70 4.38
N GLU A 222 12.63 4.57 4.09
CA GLU A 222 14.07 4.28 4.30
C GLU A 222 14.38 3.84 5.74
N GLY A 223 13.57 4.28 6.71
CA GLY A 223 13.70 3.88 8.11
C GLY A 223 13.21 2.46 8.42
N THR A 224 12.54 1.74 7.52
CA THR A 224 12.10 0.34 7.70
C THR A 224 13.05 -0.64 7.03
N MET A 225 13.73 -0.28 5.95
CA MET A 225 14.59 -1.21 5.19
C MET A 225 16.04 -1.21 5.69
N ASP A 226 16.76 -2.34 5.60
CA ASP A 226 18.21 -2.34 5.85
C ASP A 226 18.90 -1.39 4.85
N SER A 227 19.92 -0.65 5.29
CA SER A 227 20.56 0.36 4.44
C SER A 227 21.27 -0.24 3.23
N LYS A 228 21.79 -1.46 3.34
CA LYS A 228 22.40 -2.18 2.20
C LYS A 228 21.33 -2.63 1.23
N ASP A 229 20.23 -3.18 1.74
CA ASP A 229 19.09 -3.61 0.94
C ASP A 229 18.48 -2.43 0.18
N PHE A 230 18.27 -1.30 0.87
CA PHE A 230 17.80 -0.07 0.24
C PHE A 230 18.76 0.41 -0.85
N SER A 231 20.07 0.42 -0.58
CA SER A 231 21.08 0.83 -1.57
C SER A 231 21.08 -0.06 -2.83
N LEU A 232 20.77 -1.35 -2.68
CA LEU A 232 20.67 -2.28 -3.81
C LEU A 232 19.40 -2.02 -4.63
N ILE A 233 18.27 -1.74 -3.98
CA ILE A 233 17.04 -1.35 -4.65
C ILE A 233 17.21 0.01 -5.35
N GLU A 234 17.78 1.00 -4.68
CA GLU A 234 18.04 2.34 -5.24
C GLU A 234 18.88 2.28 -6.52
N ARG A 235 19.93 1.45 -6.54
CA ARG A 235 20.79 1.27 -7.74
C ARG A 235 20.07 0.64 -8.92
N GLU A 236 19.02 -0.11 -8.64
CA GLU A 236 18.21 -0.79 -9.64
C GLU A 236 17.18 0.17 -10.26
N MET A 237 16.84 1.27 -9.57
CA MET A 237 15.86 2.24 -10.03
C MET A 237 16.47 3.27 -10.97
N SER A 238 15.64 3.79 -11.88
CA SER A 238 16.04 4.91 -12.74
C SER A 238 16.23 6.20 -11.94
N GLN A 239 15.40 6.42 -10.91
CA GLN A 239 15.49 7.61 -10.07
C GLN A 239 14.91 7.39 -8.67
N VAL A 240 15.48 8.11 -7.70
CA VAL A 240 14.93 8.23 -6.33
C VAL A 240 14.34 9.62 -6.14
N LEU A 241 13.13 9.69 -5.58
CA LEU A 241 12.30 10.89 -5.44
C LEU A 241 11.80 11.12 -4.01
#